data_AF-A0A3R7LUJ2-F1
#
_entry.id   AF-A0A3R7LUJ2-F1
#
_cell.length_a   1.000
_cell.length_b   1.000
_cell.length_c   1.000
_cell.angle_alpha   90.00
_cell.angle_beta   90.00
_cell.angle_gamma   90.00
#
_symmetry.space_group_name_H-M   'P 1'
#
loop_
_entity.id
_entity.type
_entity.pdbx_description
1 polymer ?
#
loop_
_entity_poly.entity_id
_entity_poly.type
_entity_poly.pdbx_seq_one_letter_code
_entity_poly.pdbx_strand_id
1 'polypeptide(L)'
;MEKREQLLEEYKGLQANLEEALELKQSNQADDEVDALTEEIKNELRAVVLSLNAMETIEVTQGLTLTSGENSKPVICYLEAAPYEVHFDDVAWYSCVITGIVTPETPLDRIRYKAWILGYNVEEVVCSEQLRPWQPQTADGEGALRSGVVCHAIDPQSGTFHLAKVERLTLDNTVIVAFDSVGDEGEAAAAAEGNATLTVNKEVPLSHVRVGRFYYELRKRPVLTPEERAKRRAENLERKQLRMQEKRQLEADVAAQNANDWQRLVDDMGMGSGPRKRKR
;
A
#
# COMPACT_ATOMS: atom_id res chain seq x y z
N MET A 1 2.03 11.15 -25.84
CA MET A 1 1.35 10.93 -24.55
C MET A 1 -0.13 11.25 -24.67
N GLU A 2 -0.49 12.46 -25.14
CA GLU A 2 -1.89 12.89 -25.33
C GLU A 2 -2.78 11.90 -26.10
N LYS A 3 -2.31 11.35 -27.23
CA LYS A 3 -3.08 10.36 -28.02
C LYS A 3 -3.39 9.07 -27.24
N ARG A 4 -2.48 8.60 -26.38
CA ARG A 4 -2.70 7.39 -25.57
C ARG A 4 -3.72 7.67 -24.49
N GLU A 5 -3.61 8.82 -23.82
CA GLU A 5 -4.55 9.23 -22.77
C GLU A 5 -5.96 9.38 -23.32
N GLN A 6 -6.13 9.98 -24.50
CA GLN A 6 -7.41 10.04 -25.20
C GLN A 6 -8.00 8.65 -25.47
N LEU A 7 -7.22 7.72 -26.03
CA LEU A 7 -7.67 6.35 -26.28
C LEU A 7 -8.04 5.60 -24.99
N LEU A 8 -7.37 5.91 -23.86
CA LEU A 8 -7.71 5.33 -22.56
C LEU A 8 -9.02 5.88 -22.00
N GLU A 9 -9.28 7.18 -22.18
CA GLU A 9 -10.56 7.80 -21.82
C GLU A 9 -11.69 7.25 -22.68
N GLU A 10 -11.49 7.15 -24.00
CA GLU A 10 -12.43 6.53 -24.93
C GLU A 10 -12.73 5.08 -24.56
N TYR A 11 -11.70 4.28 -24.26
CA TYR A 11 -11.86 2.89 -23.81
C TYR A 11 -12.71 2.79 -22.54
N LYS A 12 -12.43 3.63 -21.53
CA LYS A 12 -13.20 3.65 -20.26
C LYS A 12 -14.65 4.06 -20.50
N GLY A 13 -14.88 5.05 -21.36
CA GLY A 13 -16.23 5.47 -21.75
C GLY A 13 -17.01 4.37 -22.47
N LEU A 14 -16.38 3.71 -23.44
CA LEU A 14 -17.00 2.61 -24.18
C LEU A 14 -17.26 1.38 -23.30
N GLN A 15 -16.41 1.09 -22.32
CA GLN A 15 -16.67 0.04 -21.32
C GLN A 15 -17.92 0.35 -20.49
N ALA A 16 -18.05 1.59 -20.00
CA ALA A 16 -19.25 2.01 -19.27
C ALA A 16 -20.51 1.92 -20.14
N ASN A 17 -20.45 2.39 -21.39
CA ASN A 17 -21.57 2.28 -22.34
C ASN A 17 -21.95 0.82 -22.62
N LEU A 18 -20.97 -0.09 -22.70
CA LEU A 18 -21.22 -1.52 -22.88
C LEU A 18 -21.90 -2.12 -21.64
N GLU A 19 -21.47 -1.75 -20.43
CA GLU A 19 -22.12 -2.17 -19.19
C GLU A 19 -23.59 -1.71 -19.16
N GLU A 20 -23.86 -0.43 -19.46
CA GLU A 20 -25.22 0.12 -19.54
C GLU A 20 -26.08 -0.59 -20.61
N ALA A 21 -25.53 -0.83 -21.81
CA ALA A 21 -26.23 -1.54 -22.88
C ALA A 21 -26.56 -3.00 -22.49
N LEU A 22 -25.66 -3.68 -21.77
CA LEU A 22 -25.90 -5.02 -21.26
C LEU A 22 -26.97 -5.04 -20.16
N GLU A 23 -27.03 -4.03 -19.30
CA GLU A 23 -28.11 -3.86 -18.31
C GLU A 23 -29.47 -3.65 -19.01
N LEU A 24 -29.51 -2.79 -20.03
CA LEU A 24 -30.71 -2.59 -20.84
C LEU A 24 -31.17 -3.89 -21.50
N LYS A 25 -30.25 -4.68 -22.06
CA LYS A 25 -30.56 -6.00 -22.65
C LYS A 25 -31.13 -6.99 -21.64
N GLN A 26 -30.67 -6.96 -20.39
CA GLN A 26 -31.25 -7.80 -19.33
C GLN A 26 -32.71 -7.46 -19.05
N SER A 27 -33.08 -6.18 -19.16
CA SER A 27 -34.45 -5.71 -18.98
C SER A 27 -35.34 -5.95 -20.21
N ASN A 28 -34.78 -5.91 -21.42
CA ASN A 28 -35.48 -6.01 -22.70
C ASN A 28 -34.83 -7.07 -23.62
N GLN A 29 -35.00 -8.35 -23.29
CA GLN A 29 -34.26 -9.48 -23.89
C GLN A 29 -34.54 -9.75 -25.39
N ALA A 30 -35.59 -9.18 -25.97
CA ALA A 30 -36.00 -9.41 -27.36
C ALA A 30 -35.89 -8.16 -28.24
N ASP A 31 -35.13 -7.16 -27.79
CA ASP A 31 -34.95 -5.90 -28.51
C ASP A 31 -33.74 -5.96 -29.45
N ASP A 32 -34.03 -6.15 -30.74
CA ASP A 32 -33.01 -6.21 -31.81
C ASP A 32 -32.19 -4.90 -31.92
N GLU A 33 -32.74 -3.76 -31.49
CA GLU A 33 -32.01 -2.48 -31.51
C GLU A 33 -30.92 -2.45 -30.43
N VAL A 34 -31.21 -2.98 -29.25
CA VAL A 34 -30.23 -3.10 -28.14
C VAL A 34 -29.11 -4.08 -28.52
N ASP A 35 -29.43 -5.13 -29.27
CA ASP A 35 -28.44 -6.09 -29.77
C ASP A 35 -27.51 -5.46 -30.81
N ALA A 36 -28.06 -4.65 -31.73
CA ALA A 36 -27.26 -3.91 -32.70
C ALA A 36 -26.32 -2.90 -32.01
N LEU A 37 -26.83 -2.13 -31.03
CA LEU A 37 -26.01 -1.20 -30.25
C LEU A 37 -24.90 -1.90 -29.47
N THR A 38 -25.20 -3.05 -28.87
CA THR A 38 -24.20 -3.83 -28.12
C THR A 38 -23.06 -4.30 -29.02
N GLU A 39 -23.36 -4.76 -30.24
CA GLU A 39 -22.33 -5.18 -31.19
C GLU A 39 -21.54 -3.99 -31.79
N GLU A 40 -22.18 -2.84 -32.00
CA GLU A 40 -21.50 -1.60 -32.40
C GLU A 40 -20.46 -1.19 -31.35
N ILE A 41 -20.86 -1.08 -30.08
CA ILE A 41 -19.95 -0.72 -28.98
C ILE A 41 -18.80 -1.73 -28.85
N LYS A 42 -19.08 -3.03 -29.01
CA LYS A 42 -18.01 -4.05 -29.01
C LYS A 42 -17.04 -3.87 -30.17
N ASN A 43 -17.51 -3.53 -31.36
CA ASN A 43 -16.64 -3.32 -32.51
C ASN A 43 -15.72 -2.10 -32.32
N GLU A 44 -16.28 -1.01 -31.79
CA GLU A 44 -15.50 0.18 -31.43
C GLU A 44 -14.47 -0.13 -30.34
N LEU A 45 -14.88 -0.84 -29.28
CA LEU A 45 -13.96 -1.31 -28.22
C LEU A 45 -12.81 -2.14 -28.78
N ARG A 46 -13.08 -3.09 -29.67
CA ARG A 46 -12.03 -3.91 -30.31
C ARG A 46 -11.03 -3.02 -31.05
N ALA A 47 -11.49 -2.02 -31.80
CA ALA A 47 -10.61 -1.11 -32.53
C ALA A 47 -9.72 -0.27 -31.59
N VAL A 48 -10.31 0.24 -30.50
CA VAL A 48 -9.57 1.01 -29.48
C VAL A 48 -8.56 0.13 -28.75
N VAL A 49 -8.95 -1.08 -28.35
CA VAL A 49 -8.07 -2.05 -27.68
C VAL A 49 -6.90 -2.44 -28.56
N LEU A 50 -7.14 -2.73 -29.84
CA LEU A 50 -6.06 -3.03 -30.79
C LEU A 50 -5.08 -1.86 -30.91
N SER A 51 -5.61 -0.64 -30.97
CA SER A 51 -4.78 0.58 -31.04
C SER A 51 -3.96 0.79 -29.77
N LEU A 52 -4.56 0.59 -28.59
CA LEU A 52 -3.90 0.70 -27.30
C LEU A 52 -2.79 -0.35 -27.16
N ASN A 53 -3.10 -1.63 -27.46
CA ASN A 53 -2.14 -2.72 -27.38
C ASN A 53 -0.97 -2.53 -28.37
N ALA A 54 -1.22 -1.99 -29.56
CA ALA A 54 -0.17 -1.69 -30.53
C ALA A 54 0.78 -0.56 -30.09
N MET A 55 0.33 0.31 -29.17
CA MET A 55 1.16 1.38 -28.60
C MET A 55 1.98 0.93 -27.38
N GLU A 56 1.75 -0.28 -26.86
CA GLU A 56 2.45 -0.78 -25.68
C GLU A 56 3.82 -1.36 -26.04
N THR A 57 4.89 -0.78 -25.46
CA THR A 57 6.29 -1.17 -25.71
C THR A 57 6.95 -1.82 -24.49
N ILE A 58 6.14 -2.35 -23.56
CA ILE A 58 6.63 -2.94 -22.32
C ILE A 58 7.06 -4.38 -22.60
N GLU A 59 8.30 -4.70 -22.28
CA GLU A 59 8.90 -6.02 -22.53
C GLU A 59 9.12 -6.79 -21.23
N VAL A 60 9.16 -8.13 -21.35
CA VAL A 60 9.54 -9.02 -20.24
C VAL A 60 11.01 -8.76 -19.90
N THR A 61 11.30 -8.57 -18.61
CA THR A 61 12.65 -8.29 -18.13
C THR A 61 13.51 -9.56 -18.25
N GLN A 62 14.68 -9.45 -18.87
CA GLN A 62 15.62 -10.55 -19.02
C GLN A 62 16.53 -10.68 -17.79
N GLY A 63 17.24 -11.81 -17.64
CA GLY A 63 18.23 -11.97 -16.55
C GLY A 63 17.64 -12.14 -15.14
N LEU A 64 16.35 -12.46 -15.02
CA LEU A 64 15.72 -12.74 -13.74
C LEU A 64 16.18 -14.09 -13.19
N THR A 65 16.61 -14.12 -11.94
CA THR A 65 16.97 -15.37 -11.23
C THR A 65 15.98 -15.62 -10.12
N LEU A 66 15.39 -16.82 -10.10
CA LEU A 66 14.41 -17.20 -9.08
C LEU A 66 15.11 -18.00 -7.99
N THR A 67 15.06 -17.49 -6.77
CA THR A 67 15.63 -18.12 -5.58
C THR A 67 14.52 -18.40 -4.56
N SER A 68 14.80 -19.33 -3.64
CA SER A 68 13.92 -19.56 -2.50
C SER A 68 14.39 -18.67 -1.36
N GLY A 69 13.58 -17.67 -1.01
CA GLY A 69 13.85 -16.79 0.11
C GLY A 69 13.41 -17.40 1.45
N GLU A 70 13.34 -16.52 2.44
CA GLU A 70 12.88 -16.87 3.79
C GLU A 70 11.50 -17.57 3.74
N ASN A 71 11.37 -18.69 4.44
CA ASN A 71 10.17 -19.55 4.43
C ASN A 71 9.83 -20.23 3.09
N SER A 72 10.83 -20.48 2.22
CA SER A 72 10.66 -21.15 0.92
C SER A 72 9.72 -20.42 -0.06
N LYS A 73 9.49 -19.12 0.16
CA LYS A 73 8.74 -18.30 -0.80
C LYS A 73 9.64 -17.96 -1.98
N PRO A 74 9.12 -17.98 -3.23
CA PRO A 74 9.90 -17.56 -4.38
C PRO A 74 10.25 -16.08 -4.26
N VAL A 75 11.52 -15.75 -4.54
CA VAL A 75 12.04 -14.39 -4.60
C VAL A 75 12.77 -14.23 -5.93
N ILE A 76 12.59 -13.08 -6.56
CA ILE A 76 13.33 -12.75 -7.77
C ILE A 76 14.55 -11.92 -7.39
N CYS A 77 15.73 -12.46 -7.67
CA CYS A 77 16.99 -11.72 -7.61
C CYS A 77 17.27 -11.13 -9.00
N TYR A 78 17.50 -9.82 -9.02
CA TYR A 78 17.84 -9.06 -10.21
C TYR A 78 19.01 -8.13 -9.87
N LEU A 79 20.08 -8.21 -10.67
CA LEU A 79 21.35 -7.52 -10.36
C LEU A 79 21.45 -6.15 -11.03
N GLU A 80 20.69 -5.93 -12.10
CA GLU A 80 20.71 -4.68 -12.87
C GLU A 80 19.69 -3.68 -12.33
N ALA A 81 19.73 -2.44 -12.81
CA ALA A 81 18.75 -1.43 -12.43
C ALA A 81 17.33 -1.84 -12.88
N ALA A 82 16.36 -1.68 -11.98
CA ALA A 82 14.96 -2.00 -12.26
C ALA A 82 14.46 -1.15 -13.44
N PRO A 83 13.87 -1.76 -14.48
CA PRO A 83 13.43 -1.01 -15.66
C PRO A 83 12.14 -0.21 -15.39
N TYR A 84 11.28 -0.69 -14.49
CA TYR A 84 9.96 -0.13 -14.26
C TYR A 84 9.64 0.10 -12.78
N GLU A 85 8.63 0.93 -12.54
CA GLU A 85 7.93 1.06 -11.28
C GLU A 85 6.45 0.75 -11.46
N VAL A 86 5.87 0.11 -10.44
CA VAL A 86 4.44 -0.17 -10.35
C VAL A 86 3.79 0.67 -9.26
N HIS A 87 2.61 1.22 -9.57
CA HIS A 87 1.79 1.94 -8.61
C HIS A 87 0.99 0.94 -7.76
N PHE A 88 1.48 0.65 -6.56
CA PHE A 88 0.86 -0.33 -5.68
C PHE A 88 -0.19 0.33 -4.78
N ASP A 89 -1.42 -0.20 -4.82
CA ASP A 89 -2.54 0.17 -3.94
C ASP A 89 -2.91 1.67 -3.97
N ASP A 90 -2.58 2.34 -5.07
CA ASP A 90 -2.73 3.79 -5.27
C ASP A 90 -2.02 4.68 -4.22
N VAL A 91 -0.97 4.16 -3.59
CA VAL A 91 -0.23 4.89 -2.53
C VAL A 91 1.14 5.34 -2.99
N ALA A 92 1.91 4.42 -3.56
CA ALA A 92 3.33 4.65 -3.84
C ALA A 92 3.81 3.82 -5.03
N TRP A 93 4.83 4.33 -5.68
CA TRP A 93 5.55 3.65 -6.74
C TRP A 93 6.61 2.72 -6.15
N TYR A 94 6.67 1.49 -6.65
CA TYR A 94 7.66 0.49 -6.26
C TYR A 94 8.42 -0.03 -7.46
N SER A 95 9.73 -0.14 -7.33
CA SER A 95 10.61 -0.73 -8.33
C SER A 95 10.20 -2.18 -8.60
N CYS A 96 10.02 -2.52 -9.86
CA CYS A 96 9.51 -3.81 -10.28
C CYS A 96 10.16 -4.29 -11.58
N VAL A 97 10.03 -5.59 -11.82
CA VAL A 97 10.43 -6.27 -13.06
C VAL A 97 9.22 -6.95 -13.66
N ILE A 98 9.19 -7.07 -14.98
CA ILE A 98 8.09 -7.73 -15.69
C ILE A 98 8.47 -9.20 -15.88
N THR A 99 7.76 -10.10 -15.22
CA THR A 99 7.99 -11.55 -15.27
C THR A 99 7.28 -12.21 -16.45
N GLY A 100 6.23 -11.57 -16.97
CA GLY A 100 5.48 -12.10 -18.09
C GLY A 100 4.41 -11.16 -18.60
N ILE A 101 3.90 -11.48 -19.79
CA ILE A 101 2.77 -10.80 -20.42
C ILE A 101 1.57 -11.72 -20.32
N VAL A 102 0.46 -11.19 -19.82
CA VAL A 102 -0.83 -11.87 -19.76
C VAL A 102 -1.59 -11.52 -21.03
N THR A 103 -1.77 -12.52 -21.89
CA THR A 103 -2.56 -12.39 -23.11
C THR A 103 -4.04 -12.17 -22.75
N PRO A 104 -4.74 -11.23 -23.42
CA PRO A 104 -6.14 -10.99 -23.16
C PRO A 104 -6.99 -12.22 -23.53
N GLU A 105 -7.97 -12.56 -22.68
CA GLU A 105 -8.89 -13.68 -22.92
C GLU A 105 -9.89 -13.35 -24.02
N THR A 106 -10.31 -12.08 -24.09
CA THR A 106 -11.24 -11.58 -25.10
C THR A 106 -10.60 -10.46 -25.93
N PRO A 107 -11.05 -10.22 -27.18
CA PRO A 107 -10.55 -9.11 -27.99
C PRO A 107 -11.00 -7.73 -27.48
N LEU A 108 -11.82 -7.70 -26.42
CA LEU A 108 -12.24 -6.49 -25.70
C LEU A 108 -11.30 -6.18 -24.53
N ASP A 109 -10.48 -7.14 -24.12
CA ASP A 109 -9.54 -6.97 -23.03
C ASP A 109 -8.20 -6.46 -23.54
N ARG A 110 -7.59 -5.60 -22.71
CA ARG A 110 -6.23 -5.10 -22.93
C ARG A 110 -5.18 -6.09 -22.44
N ILE A 111 -3.99 -5.99 -23.00
CA ILE A 111 -2.81 -6.72 -22.52
C ILE A 111 -2.54 -6.30 -21.06
N ARG A 112 -2.22 -7.29 -20.23
CA ARG A 112 -1.78 -7.06 -18.84
C ARG A 112 -0.38 -7.62 -18.64
N TYR A 113 0.29 -7.15 -17.60
CA TYR A 113 1.67 -7.50 -17.29
C TYR A 113 1.74 -8.10 -15.90
N LYS A 114 2.52 -9.16 -15.76
CA LYS A 114 2.90 -9.68 -14.45
C LYS A 114 4.11 -8.89 -13.97
N ALA A 115 3.89 -8.00 -13.01
CA ALA A 115 4.90 -7.18 -12.39
C ALA A 115 5.28 -7.76 -11.03
N TRP A 116 6.55 -8.13 -10.87
CA TRP A 116 7.09 -8.55 -9.59
C TRP A 116 7.74 -7.36 -8.90
N ILE A 117 7.30 -7.04 -7.69
CA ILE A 117 7.85 -5.93 -6.92
C ILE A 117 9.18 -6.38 -6.30
N LEU A 118 10.28 -5.70 -6.64
CA LEU A 118 11.60 -6.08 -6.15
C LEU A 118 11.70 -5.89 -4.62
N GLY A 119 12.36 -6.84 -3.95
CA GLY A 119 12.50 -6.85 -2.49
C GLY A 119 11.23 -7.27 -1.74
N TYR A 120 10.12 -7.48 -2.45
CA TYR A 120 8.85 -7.96 -1.91
C TYR A 120 8.42 -9.25 -2.63
N ASN A 121 7.83 -10.20 -1.90
CA ASN A 121 7.35 -11.46 -2.49
C ASN A 121 5.92 -11.28 -3.02
N VAL A 122 5.73 -10.28 -3.88
CA VAL A 122 4.42 -9.88 -4.40
C VAL A 122 4.49 -9.76 -5.92
N GLU A 123 3.70 -10.60 -6.58
CA GLU A 123 3.44 -10.52 -8.02
C GLU A 123 2.07 -9.90 -8.25
N GLU A 124 2.02 -8.87 -9.07
CA GLU A 124 0.81 -8.13 -9.43
C GLU A 124 0.52 -8.26 -10.92
N VAL A 125 -0.76 -8.39 -11.26
CA VAL A 125 -1.21 -8.32 -12.65
C VAL A 125 -1.74 -6.90 -12.90
N VAL A 126 -1.02 -6.14 -13.71
CA VAL A 126 -1.25 -4.70 -13.89
C VAL A 126 -1.42 -4.32 -15.35
N CYS A 127 -2.12 -3.22 -15.59
CA CYS A 127 -2.18 -2.59 -16.91
C CYS A 127 -1.02 -1.60 -17.07
N SER A 128 -0.72 -1.21 -18.31
CA SER A 128 0.33 -0.23 -18.62
C SER A 128 0.13 1.16 -17.99
N GLU A 129 -1.05 1.49 -17.47
CA GLU A 129 -1.31 2.75 -16.72
C GLU A 129 -0.70 2.75 -15.32
N GLN A 130 -0.58 1.57 -14.72
CA GLN A 130 -0.03 1.38 -13.37
C GLN A 130 1.50 1.19 -13.41
N LEU A 131 2.09 1.23 -14.60
CA LEU A 131 3.52 1.07 -14.82
C LEU A 131 4.11 2.37 -15.37
N ARG A 132 5.34 2.67 -14.96
CA ARG A 132 6.16 3.72 -15.57
C ARG A 132 7.62 3.29 -15.62
N PRO A 133 8.45 3.87 -16.50
CA PRO A 133 9.89 3.70 -16.43
C PRO A 133 10.41 4.11 -15.05
N TRP A 134 11.37 3.36 -14.50
CA TRP A 134 11.98 3.72 -13.22
C TRP A 134 12.63 5.10 -13.29
N GLN A 135 12.47 5.86 -12.21
CA GLN A 135 13.05 7.20 -12.09
C GLN A 135 13.84 7.29 -10.78
N PRO A 136 15.05 7.86 -10.80
CA PRO A 136 15.79 8.10 -9.57
C PRO A 136 15.01 9.04 -8.67
N GLN A 137 14.96 8.73 -7.37
CA GLN A 137 14.35 9.64 -6.40
C GLN A 137 15.11 10.97 -6.39
N THR A 138 14.37 12.08 -6.46
CA THR A 138 14.94 13.43 -6.44
C THR A 138 15.74 13.66 -5.16
N ALA A 139 16.96 14.16 -5.30
CA ALA A 139 17.93 14.35 -4.22
C ALA A 139 17.57 15.46 -3.20
N ASP A 140 16.42 16.11 -3.34
CA ASP A 140 16.00 17.23 -2.51
C ASP A 140 15.02 16.75 -1.42
N GLY A 141 15.49 16.67 -0.17
CA GLY A 141 14.67 16.39 1.02
C GLY A 141 15.36 15.59 2.13
N GLU A 142 14.65 15.35 3.24
CA GLU A 142 15.10 14.52 4.38
C GLU A 142 15.30 13.02 4.02
N GLY A 143 14.84 12.60 2.84
CA GLY A 143 15.03 11.26 2.28
C GLY A 143 16.15 11.15 1.25
N ALA A 144 16.97 12.18 1.10
CA ALA A 144 18.06 12.18 0.12
C ALA A 144 19.12 11.12 0.45
N LEU A 145 19.43 10.28 -0.53
CA LEU A 145 20.55 9.35 -0.46
C LEU A 145 21.86 10.14 -0.27
N ARG A 146 22.47 10.00 0.89
CA ARG A 146 23.78 10.59 1.23
C ARG A 146 24.63 9.53 1.92
N SER A 147 25.95 9.67 1.81
CA SER A 147 26.89 8.87 2.57
C SER A 147 26.57 8.94 4.07
N GLY A 148 26.49 7.77 4.71
CA GLY A 148 26.21 7.61 6.13
C GLY A 148 24.72 7.43 6.49
N VAL A 149 23.79 7.54 5.54
CA VAL A 149 22.36 7.38 5.80
C VAL A 149 21.99 5.90 5.95
N VAL A 150 21.16 5.60 6.95
CA VAL A 150 20.55 4.27 7.13
C VAL A 150 19.44 4.10 6.11
N CYS A 151 19.48 2.99 5.37
CA CYS A 151 18.56 2.66 4.29
C CYS A 151 18.20 1.17 4.34
N HIS A 152 17.20 0.79 3.55
CA HIS A 152 16.92 -0.61 3.25
C HIS A 152 17.37 -0.88 1.82
N ALA A 153 18.30 -1.81 1.64
CA ALA A 153 18.80 -2.20 0.34
C ALA A 153 18.45 -3.68 0.07
N ILE A 154 18.15 -4.01 -1.17
CA ILE A 154 17.95 -5.40 -1.57
C ILE A 154 19.31 -6.07 -1.62
N ASP A 155 19.49 -7.16 -0.87
CA ASP A 155 20.71 -7.95 -0.99
C ASP A 155 20.66 -8.73 -2.33
N PRO A 156 21.68 -8.58 -3.21
CA PRO A 156 21.76 -9.28 -4.48
C PRO A 156 21.60 -10.81 -4.39
N GLN A 157 21.94 -11.40 -3.24
CA GLN A 157 21.88 -12.85 -3.03
C GLN A 157 20.51 -13.33 -2.54
N SER A 158 19.91 -12.62 -1.58
CA SER A 158 18.61 -13.02 -1.00
C SER A 158 17.42 -12.47 -1.79
N GLY A 159 17.60 -11.38 -2.55
CA GLY A 159 16.53 -10.70 -3.26
C GLY A 159 15.54 -9.98 -2.35
N THR A 160 15.84 -9.87 -1.05
CA THR A 160 15.00 -9.22 -0.03
C THR A 160 15.66 -7.97 0.54
N PHE A 161 14.86 -7.04 1.05
CA PHE A 161 15.36 -5.85 1.72
C PHE A 161 16.00 -6.19 3.07
N HIS A 162 17.24 -5.74 3.26
CA HIS A 162 17.94 -5.75 4.53
C HIS A 162 18.36 -4.34 4.93
N LEU A 163 18.48 -4.13 6.25
CA LEU A 163 18.97 -2.87 6.78
C LEU A 163 20.45 -2.70 6.44
N ALA A 164 20.79 -1.54 5.88
CA ALA A 164 22.12 -1.25 5.38
C ALA A 164 22.44 0.24 5.52
N LYS A 165 23.73 0.58 5.51
CA LYS A 165 24.20 1.96 5.57
C LYS A 165 24.90 2.34 4.27
N VAL A 166 24.51 3.47 3.68
CA VAL A 166 25.15 3.97 2.46
C VAL A 166 26.57 4.40 2.78
N GLU A 167 27.57 3.85 2.08
CA GLU A 167 28.96 4.25 2.24
C GLU A 167 29.35 5.28 1.17
N ARG A 168 29.13 4.95 -0.10
CA ARG A 168 29.39 5.86 -1.21
C ARG A 168 28.37 5.73 -2.33
N LEU A 169 28.08 6.84 -2.97
CA LEU A 169 27.31 6.90 -4.22
C LEU A 169 28.30 6.85 -5.39
N THR A 170 28.02 6.04 -6.40
CA THR A 170 28.79 6.05 -7.65
C THR A 170 28.08 6.94 -8.68
N LEU A 171 28.77 7.26 -9.77
CA LEU A 171 28.19 8.03 -10.88
C LEU A 171 27.33 7.17 -11.80
N ASP A 172 27.42 5.84 -11.68
CA ASP A 172 26.82 4.87 -12.61
C ASP A 172 25.44 4.36 -12.13
N ASN A 173 24.69 5.20 -11.42
CA ASN A 173 23.42 4.84 -10.79
C ASN A 173 23.49 3.62 -9.85
N THR A 174 24.66 3.33 -9.28
CA THR A 174 24.86 2.31 -8.25
C THR A 174 25.26 2.95 -6.91
N VAL A 175 25.07 2.20 -5.84
CA VAL A 175 25.37 2.61 -4.48
C VAL A 175 26.11 1.48 -3.80
N ILE A 176 27.17 1.83 -3.08
CA ILE A 176 27.84 0.87 -2.20
C ILE A 176 27.22 0.98 -0.83
N VAL A 177 26.66 -0.14 -0.38
CA VAL A 177 25.94 -0.26 0.86
C VAL A 177 26.64 -1.29 1.74
N ALA A 178 26.81 -0.92 3.01
CA ALA A 178 27.31 -1.80 4.05
C ALA A 178 26.10 -2.49 4.71
N PHE A 179 25.96 -3.79 4.50
CA PHE A 179 24.96 -4.60 5.20
C PHE A 179 25.48 -4.99 6.58
N ASP A 180 24.64 -4.86 7.60
CA ASP A 180 24.95 -5.39 8.93
C ASP A 180 24.72 -6.91 8.90
N SER A 181 25.79 -7.70 8.96
CA SER A 181 25.64 -9.14 9.15
C SER A 181 25.20 -9.39 10.59
N VAL A 182 23.89 -9.54 10.83
CA VAL A 182 23.45 -10.22 12.05
C VAL A 182 23.71 -11.70 11.81
N GLY A 183 24.76 -12.22 12.46
CA GLY A 183 24.99 -13.65 12.52
C GLY A 183 23.73 -14.33 13.02
N ASP A 184 23.26 -15.30 12.25
CA ASP A 184 22.24 -16.26 12.66
C ASP A 184 22.77 -17.01 13.90
N GLU A 185 22.30 -16.62 15.08
CA GLU A 185 22.13 -17.47 16.27
C GLU A 185 21.74 -16.63 17.50
N GLY A 186 20.58 -16.95 18.10
CA GLY A 186 20.43 -16.97 19.55
C GLY A 186 20.05 -15.67 20.27
N GLU A 187 18.91 -15.75 20.97
CA GLU A 187 18.51 -14.86 22.07
C GLU A 187 19.63 -14.52 23.07
N ALA A 188 19.47 -13.32 23.64
CA ALA A 188 19.92 -12.85 24.95
C ALA A 188 21.30 -12.17 25.08
N ALA A 189 21.20 -10.88 25.44
CA ALA A 189 22.01 -10.18 26.44
C ALA A 189 23.53 -10.10 26.24
N ALA A 190 24.01 -8.90 25.88
CA ALA A 190 24.98 -8.16 26.72
C ALA A 190 25.31 -6.81 26.08
N ALA A 191 25.09 -5.74 26.85
CA ALA A 191 25.80 -4.50 26.67
C ALA A 191 27.24 -4.70 27.18
N ALA A 192 28.23 -4.65 26.28
CA ALA A 192 29.61 -4.25 26.56
C ALA A 192 30.41 -4.16 25.26
N GLU A 193 30.93 -2.97 24.99
CA GLU A 193 32.23 -2.66 24.37
C GLU A 193 32.72 -3.50 23.18
N GLY A 194 32.79 -2.83 22.01
CA GLY A 194 33.76 -3.16 20.96
C GLY A 194 33.32 -4.23 19.96
N ASN A 195 32.06 -4.26 19.55
CA ASN A 195 31.61 -5.18 18.50
C ASN A 195 31.89 -4.60 17.11
N ALA A 196 32.99 -5.04 16.49
CA ALA A 196 33.18 -4.91 15.05
C ALA A 196 32.14 -5.80 14.36
N THR A 197 30.95 -5.25 14.11
CA THR A 197 30.00 -5.83 13.17
C THR A 197 30.72 -6.02 11.85
N LEU A 198 30.77 -7.26 11.35
CA LEU A 198 31.34 -7.56 10.04
C LEU A 198 30.42 -6.94 8.98
N THR A 199 30.70 -5.72 8.57
CA THR A 199 29.93 -5.06 7.51
C THR A 199 30.36 -5.62 6.16
N VAL A 200 29.42 -6.21 5.44
CA VAL A 200 29.66 -6.69 4.08
C VAL A 200 29.27 -5.60 3.11
N ASN A 201 30.27 -5.02 2.44
CA ASN A 201 30.06 -4.00 1.43
C ASN A 201 29.67 -4.66 0.11
N LYS A 202 28.49 -4.31 -0.41
CA LYS A 202 28.02 -4.77 -1.72
C LYS A 202 27.62 -3.56 -2.58
N GLU A 203 27.83 -3.68 -3.88
CA GLU A 203 27.37 -2.70 -4.87
C GLU A 203 25.96 -3.08 -5.32
N VAL A 204 25.04 -2.12 -5.24
CA VAL A 204 23.61 -2.32 -5.46
C VAL A 204 23.07 -1.18 -6.32
N PRO A 205 22.19 -1.43 -7.32
CA PRO A 205 21.61 -0.36 -8.12
C PRO A 205 20.75 0.60 -7.27
N LEU A 206 20.65 1.87 -7.66
CA LEU A 206 19.81 2.87 -6.96
C LEU A 206 18.35 2.44 -6.84
N SER A 207 17.83 1.72 -7.82
CA SER A 207 16.46 1.19 -7.82
C SER A 207 16.19 0.17 -6.71
N HIS A 208 17.24 -0.43 -6.14
CA HIS A 208 17.16 -1.45 -5.10
C HIS A 208 17.34 -0.87 -3.69
N VAL A 209 17.44 0.46 -3.57
CA VAL A 209 17.63 1.15 -2.28
C VAL A 209 16.40 1.98 -1.94
N ARG A 210 15.96 1.89 -0.69
CA ARG A 210 14.87 2.71 -0.13
C ARG A 210 15.31 3.45 1.12
N VAL A 211 15.01 4.73 1.17
CA VAL A 211 15.23 5.62 2.31
C VAL A 211 13.88 6.03 2.91
N GLY A 212 13.82 6.12 4.24
CA GLY A 212 12.62 6.56 4.96
C GLY A 212 11.73 5.41 5.44
N ARG A 213 10.41 5.59 5.36
CA ARG A 213 9.42 4.62 5.88
C ARG A 213 9.51 3.32 5.09
N PHE A 214 9.84 2.24 5.79
CA PHE A 214 9.93 0.90 5.25
C PHE A 214 8.84 0.01 5.86
N TYR A 215 8.25 -0.84 5.02
CA TYR A 215 7.31 -1.87 5.42
C TYR A 215 7.91 -3.23 5.08
N TYR A 216 7.88 -4.17 6.03
CA TYR A 216 8.40 -5.52 5.82
C TYR A 216 7.56 -6.32 4.82
N GLU A 217 6.24 -6.11 4.83
CA GLU A 217 5.30 -6.73 3.91
C GLU A 217 4.39 -5.68 3.27
N LEU A 218 4.18 -5.79 1.97
CA LEU A 218 3.15 -5.03 1.27
C LEU A 218 1.82 -5.78 1.36
N ARG A 219 0.80 -5.09 1.86
CA ARG A 219 -0.58 -5.58 1.91
C ARG A 219 -1.46 -4.55 1.23
N LYS A 220 -2.30 -5.00 0.29
CA LYS A 220 -3.32 -4.14 -0.31
C LYS A 220 -4.29 -3.67 0.77
N ARG A 221 -4.66 -2.41 0.72
CA ARG A 221 -5.75 -1.92 1.56
C ARG A 221 -7.04 -2.62 1.10
N PRO A 222 -7.91 -2.99 2.03
CA PRO A 222 -9.22 -3.46 1.65
C PRO A 222 -9.94 -2.33 0.93
N VAL A 223 -10.32 -2.56 -0.33
CA VAL A 223 -11.16 -1.65 -1.10
C VAL A 223 -12.57 -1.74 -0.52
N LEU A 224 -12.86 -0.94 0.50
CA LEU A 224 -14.20 -0.89 1.07
C LEU A 224 -15.13 -0.24 0.05
N THR A 225 -16.23 -0.92 -0.24
CA THR A 225 -17.34 -0.36 -1.01
C THR A 225 -17.84 0.93 -0.34
N PRO A 226 -18.44 1.87 -1.09
CA PRO A 226 -19.01 3.09 -0.51
C PRO A 226 -20.00 2.80 0.63
N GLU A 227 -20.75 1.70 0.54
CA GLU A 227 -21.67 1.23 1.57
C GLU A 227 -20.95 0.76 2.84
N GLU A 228 -19.86 0.00 2.71
CA GLU A 228 -19.05 -0.43 3.85
C GLU A 228 -18.32 0.73 4.52
N ARG A 229 -17.90 1.73 3.74
CA ARG A 229 -17.36 2.99 4.26
C ARG A 229 -18.41 3.75 5.05
N ALA A 230 -19.66 3.79 4.60
CA ALA A 230 -20.76 4.40 5.33
C ALA A 230 -21.06 3.65 6.64
N LYS A 231 -21.09 2.31 6.61
CA LYS A 231 -21.27 1.46 7.80
C LYS A 231 -20.17 1.68 8.83
N ARG A 232 -18.89 1.68 8.42
CA ARG A 232 -17.77 1.98 9.35
C ARG A 232 -17.84 3.39 9.96
N ARG A 233 -18.32 4.38 9.20
CA ARG A 233 -18.54 5.74 9.74
C ARG A 233 -19.64 5.75 10.79
N ALA A 234 -20.75 5.04 10.56
CA ALA A 234 -21.83 4.88 11.52
C ALA A 234 -21.36 4.18 12.81
N GLU A 235 -20.69 3.03 12.69
CA GLU A 235 -20.13 2.29 13.84
C GLU A 235 -19.13 3.14 14.66
N ASN A 236 -18.27 3.91 13.99
CA ASN A 236 -17.34 4.80 14.67
C ASN A 236 -18.04 5.96 15.39
N LEU A 237 -19.13 6.48 14.82
CA LEU A 237 -19.95 7.50 15.48
C LEU A 237 -20.66 6.93 16.71
N GLU A 238 -21.23 5.72 16.61
CA GLU A 238 -21.84 5.02 17.75
C GLU A 238 -20.82 4.77 18.87
N ARG A 239 -19.63 4.26 18.55
CA ARG A 239 -18.53 4.10 19.53
C ARG A 239 -18.09 5.42 20.14
N LYS A 240 -18.23 6.54 19.44
CA LYS A 240 -17.91 7.87 19.97
C LYS A 240 -19.02 8.39 20.88
N GLN A 241 -20.28 8.11 20.55
CA GLN A 241 -21.44 8.43 21.39
C GLN A 241 -21.43 7.63 22.69
N LEU A 242 -21.15 6.33 22.64
CA LEU A 242 -21.00 5.48 23.82
C LEU A 242 -19.91 6.01 24.77
N ARG A 243 -18.71 6.30 24.25
CA ARG A 243 -17.63 6.91 25.03
C ARG A 243 -18.02 8.25 25.67
N MET A 244 -18.80 9.07 24.97
CA MET A 244 -19.31 10.34 25.52
C MET A 244 -20.35 10.13 26.61
N GLN A 245 -21.22 9.12 26.47
CA GLN A 245 -22.23 8.78 27.46
C GLN A 245 -21.58 8.21 28.73
N GLU A 246 -20.64 7.28 28.59
CA GLU A 246 -19.85 6.75 29.70
C GLU A 246 -19.10 7.86 30.44
N LYS A 247 -18.47 8.78 29.70
CA LYS A 247 -17.80 9.94 30.31
C LYS A 247 -18.78 10.83 31.09
N ARG A 248 -19.98 11.10 30.53
CA ARG A 248 -21.02 11.87 31.21
C ARG A 248 -21.55 11.18 32.46
N GLN A 249 -21.70 9.85 32.42
CA GLN A 249 -22.12 9.07 33.59
C GLN A 249 -21.06 9.14 34.70
N LEU A 250 -19.78 8.94 34.36
CA LEU A 250 -18.68 9.10 35.31
C LEU A 250 -18.62 10.52 35.90
N GLU A 251 -18.80 11.55 35.08
CA GLU A 251 -18.86 12.95 35.56
C GLU A 251 -20.06 13.19 36.49
N ALA A 252 -21.23 12.60 36.20
CA ALA A 252 -22.41 12.68 37.05
C ALA A 252 -22.22 11.93 38.38
N ASP A 253 -21.59 10.75 38.35
CA ASP A 253 -21.28 9.96 39.55
C ASP A 253 -20.28 10.69 40.45
N VAL A 254 -19.26 11.31 39.86
CA VAL A 254 -18.30 12.17 40.58
C VAL A 254 -19.00 13.38 41.19
N ALA A 255 -19.91 14.02 40.45
CA ALA A 255 -20.69 15.15 40.97
C ALA A 255 -21.61 14.73 42.12
N ALA A 256 -22.24 13.55 42.04
CA ALA A 256 -23.07 12.99 43.10
C ALA A 256 -22.27 12.62 44.34
N GLN A 257 -21.07 12.02 44.17
CA GLN A 257 -20.14 11.76 45.27
C GLN A 257 -19.71 13.06 45.95
N ASN A 258 -19.28 14.05 45.16
CA ASN A 258 -18.91 15.37 45.69
C ASN A 258 -20.07 16.02 46.45
N ALA A 259 -21.30 15.95 45.92
CA ALA A 259 -22.48 16.49 46.61
C ALA A 259 -22.77 15.78 47.93
N ASN A 260 -22.62 14.45 47.97
CA ASN A 260 -22.81 13.65 49.17
C ASN A 260 -21.70 13.93 50.21
N ASP A 261 -20.46 14.15 49.77
CA ASP A 261 -19.34 14.54 50.62
C ASP A 261 -19.53 15.95 51.20
N TRP A 262 -20.04 16.90 50.40
CA TRP A 262 -20.44 18.23 50.89
C TRP A 262 -21.55 18.14 51.92
N GLN A 263 -22.58 17.32 51.68
CA GLN A 263 -23.69 17.14 52.60
C GLN A 263 -23.21 16.54 53.93
N ARG A 264 -22.33 15.52 53.87
CA ARG A 264 -21.71 14.93 55.06
C ARG A 264 -20.84 15.93 55.83
N LEU A 265 -20.07 16.77 55.13
CA LEU A 265 -19.22 17.78 55.75
C LEU A 265 -20.06 18.88 56.42
N VAL A 266 -21.19 19.27 55.81
CA VAL A 266 -22.16 20.22 56.40
C VAL A 266 -22.87 19.63 57.63
N ASP A 267 -23.22 18.34 57.59
CA ASP A 267 -23.79 17.63 58.72
C ASP A 267 -22.77 17.47 59.88
N ASP A 268 -21.51 17.15 59.58
CA ASP A 268 -20.42 17.02 60.57
C ASP A 268 -19.99 18.38 61.18
N MET A 269 -20.11 19.49 60.43
CA MET A 269 -19.92 20.85 60.97
C MET A 269 -21.13 21.37 61.77
N GLY A 270 -22.16 20.54 61.99
CA GLY A 270 -23.28 20.86 62.88
C GLY A 270 -24.23 21.94 62.35
N MET A 271 -24.15 22.30 61.07
CA MET A 271 -25.04 23.30 60.44
C MET A 271 -26.39 22.71 60.02
N GLY A 272 -26.54 21.38 60.00
CA GLY A 272 -27.72 20.66 59.49
C GLY A 272 -28.71 20.12 60.53
N SER A 273 -28.47 20.22 61.85
CA SER A 273 -29.41 19.70 62.86
C SER A 273 -30.01 20.81 63.73
N GLY A 274 -31.16 21.31 63.32
CA GLY A 274 -32.12 21.88 64.26
C GLY A 274 -32.44 20.89 65.39
N PRO A 275 -32.82 21.37 66.59
CA PRO A 275 -32.88 20.53 67.78
C PRO A 275 -33.87 19.36 67.59
N ARG A 276 -33.35 18.13 67.59
CA ARG A 276 -34.17 16.93 67.70
C ARG A 276 -34.90 16.97 69.04
N LYS A 277 -36.17 17.43 69.04
CA LYS A 277 -37.08 17.31 70.18
C LYS A 277 -37.19 15.83 70.55
N ARG A 278 -36.49 15.42 71.61
CA ARG A 278 -36.79 14.18 72.34
C ARG A 278 -38.18 14.32 72.94
N LYS A 279 -39.19 13.68 72.34
CA LYS A 279 -40.46 13.41 73.02
C LYS A 279 -40.20 12.32 74.07
N ARG A 280 -40.49 12.67 75.32
CA ARG A 280 -40.75 11.73 76.41
C ARG A 280 -42.12 11.09 76.19
#